data_AF-A0A954TCJ1-F1
#
_entry.id   AF-A0A954TCJ1-F1
#
_cell.length_a   1.000
_cell.length_b   1.000
_cell.length_c   1.000
_cell.angle_alpha   90.00
_cell.angle_beta   90.00
_cell.angle_gamma   90.00
#
_symmetry.space_group_name_H-M   'P 1'
#
loop_
_entity.id
_entity.type
_entity.pdbx_description
1 polymer ?
#
loop_
_entity_poly.entity_id
_entity_poly.type
_entity_poly.pdbx_seq_one_letter_code
_entity_poly.pdbx_strand_id
1 'polypeptide(L)'
;MRNHCTSDCPPPVSRREMLEQCGLGFGSIALTGLMLEEGLLQTATAASSAVTPGGPGTHFPATARSVIFLFLGGGPSQVDTFDPKPLLGELHGQDVPPSIARAIPRIARSPLENLLASPWRFRRYGESGIPVSE
;
A
#
# COMPACT_ATOMS: atom_id res chain seq x y z
N MET A 1 35.82 32.61 -13.74
CA MET A 1 34.81 31.53 -13.77
C MET A 1 33.46 32.16 -13.45
N ARG A 2 32.61 32.41 -14.46
CA ARG A 2 31.28 33.03 -14.29
C ARG A 2 30.24 31.94 -14.47
N ASN A 3 29.51 31.61 -13.41
CA ASN A 3 28.48 30.57 -13.44
C ASN A 3 27.21 31.12 -14.10
N HIS A 4 26.89 30.58 -15.27
CA HIS A 4 25.63 30.74 -15.98
C HIS A 4 24.57 29.87 -15.29
N CYS A 5 23.64 30.51 -14.58
CA CYS A 5 22.30 29.98 -14.31
C CYS A 5 21.39 31.17 -14.01
N THR A 6 21.08 31.95 -15.05
CA THR A 6 19.99 32.91 -15.06
C THR A 6 19.10 32.53 -16.24
N SER A 7 17.80 32.33 -15.96
CA SER A 7 16.71 31.99 -16.88
C SER A 7 16.36 30.50 -16.95
N ASP A 8 15.30 30.09 -16.24
CA ASP A 8 14.53 28.83 -16.43
C ASP A 8 14.63 27.77 -15.32
N CYS A 9 14.46 28.16 -14.05
CA CYS A 9 13.97 27.22 -13.03
C CYS A 9 12.44 27.33 -12.96
N PRO A 10 11.65 26.25 -13.24
CA PRO A 10 10.20 26.30 -13.08
C PRO A 10 9.83 26.60 -11.62
N PRO A 11 8.74 27.35 -11.37
CA PRO A 11 8.32 27.67 -10.01
C PRO A 11 8.02 26.39 -9.22
N PRO A 12 8.32 26.35 -7.90
CA PRO A 12 8.01 25.20 -7.07
C PRO A 12 6.49 24.96 -7.04
N VAL A 13 6.08 23.69 -7.21
CA VAL A 13 4.67 23.27 -7.21
C VAL A 13 4.03 23.60 -5.86
N SER A 14 2.85 24.22 -5.89
CA SER A 14 2.11 24.53 -4.66
C SER A 14 1.55 23.27 -4.01
N ARG A 15 1.37 23.27 -2.68
CA ARG A 15 0.74 22.15 -1.96
C ARG A 15 -0.65 21.81 -2.52
N ARG A 16 -1.39 22.81 -3.01
CA ARG A 16 -2.72 22.64 -3.62
C ARG A 16 -2.62 21.89 -4.95
N GLU A 17 -1.74 22.33 -5.85
CA GLU A 17 -1.49 21.65 -7.13
C GLU A 17 -1.01 20.21 -6.91
N MET A 18 -0.14 20.00 -5.92
CA MET A 18 0.31 18.65 -5.55
C MET A 18 -0.87 17.77 -5.10
N LEU A 19 -1.78 18.29 -4.26
CA LEU A 19 -2.96 17.53 -3.81
C LEU A 19 -3.97 17.29 -4.94
N GLU A 20 -4.15 18.26 -5.84
CA GLU A 20 -4.99 18.12 -7.04
C GLU A 20 -4.45 17.06 -8.00
N GLN A 21 -3.13 17.01 -8.20
CA GLN A 21 -2.45 16.02 -9.05
C GLN A 21 -2.41 14.62 -8.41
N CYS A 22 -2.14 14.51 -7.09
CA CYS A 22 -2.00 13.22 -6.41
C CYS A 22 -3.34 12.54 -6.10
N GLY A 23 -4.41 13.29 -5.82
CA GLY A 23 -5.70 12.73 -5.40
C GLY A 23 -6.52 12.10 -6.53
N LEU A 24 -6.38 12.62 -7.75
CA LEU A 24 -7.10 12.15 -8.95
C LEU A 24 -6.18 11.41 -9.94
N GLY A 25 -4.88 11.29 -9.65
CA GLY A 25 -3.86 10.86 -10.60
C GLY A 25 -4.03 9.46 -11.18
N PHE A 26 -4.58 8.51 -10.42
CA PHE A 26 -4.79 7.15 -10.95
C PHE A 26 -6.01 7.06 -11.86
N GLY A 27 -7.10 7.77 -11.51
CA GLY A 27 -8.31 7.82 -12.33
C GLY A 27 -8.11 8.61 -13.62
N SER A 28 -7.32 9.70 -13.56
CA SER A 28 -7.00 10.49 -14.74
C SER A 28 -6.17 9.70 -15.77
N ILE A 29 -5.25 8.82 -15.34
CA ILE A 29 -4.53 7.92 -16.28
C ILE A 29 -5.49 7.03 -17.06
N ALA A 30 -6.46 6.40 -16.38
CA ALA A 30 -7.45 5.56 -17.04
C ALA A 30 -8.35 6.36 -18.00
N LEU A 31 -8.82 7.54 -17.56
CA LEU A 31 -9.65 8.43 -18.38
C LEU A 31 -8.89 8.97 -19.60
N THR A 32 -7.62 9.37 -19.44
CA THR A 32 -6.76 9.81 -20.55
C THR A 32 -6.56 8.67 -21.55
N GLY A 33 -6.41 7.42 -21.10
CA GLY A 33 -6.37 6.25 -21.98
C GLY A 33 -7.63 6.11 -22.83
N LEU A 34 -8.81 6.19 -22.21
CA LEU A 34 -10.10 6.09 -22.92
C LEU A 34 -10.32 7.26 -23.89
N MET A 35 -10.00 8.48 -23.48
CA MET A 35 -10.14 9.67 -24.35
C MET A 35 -9.15 9.68 -25.52
N LEU A 36 -7.98 9.05 -25.38
CA LEU A 36 -7.04 8.85 -26.48
C LEU A 36 -7.58 7.83 -27.48
N GLU A 37 -8.22 6.76 -26.99
CA GLU A 37 -8.85 5.71 -27.80
C GLU A 37 -10.05 6.25 -28.60
N GLU A 38 -10.85 7.13 -27.99
CA GLU A 38 -11.97 7.84 -28.64
C GLU A 38 -11.51 9.03 -29.51
N GLY A 39 -10.21 9.33 -29.58
CA GLY A 39 -9.66 10.43 -30.39
C GLY A 39 -10.05 11.83 -29.89
N LEU A 40 -10.52 11.94 -28.65
CA LEU A 40 -10.97 13.19 -28.03
C LEU A 40 -9.81 14.05 -27.49
N LEU A 41 -8.60 13.49 -27.41
CA LEU A 41 -7.38 14.21 -27.04
C LEU A 41 -6.54 14.57 -28.27
N GLN A 42 -6.40 15.86 -28.54
CA GLN A 42 -5.33 16.35 -29.42
C GLN A 42 -4.00 16.25 -28.68
N THR A 43 -2.99 15.66 -29.31
CA THR A 43 -1.61 15.64 -28.80
C THR A 43 -1.08 17.07 -28.70
N ALA A 44 -1.25 17.69 -27.53
CA ALA A 44 -0.52 18.89 -27.19
C ALA A 44 0.96 18.48 -27.01
N THR A 45 1.79 18.88 -27.96
CA THR A 45 3.25 18.91 -27.80
C THR A 45 3.61 19.97 -26.77
N ALA A 46 3.39 19.67 -25.50
CA ALA A 46 3.84 20.48 -24.39
C ALA A 46 4.66 19.57 -23.47
N ALA A 47 5.91 19.96 -23.29
CA ALA A 47 6.86 19.34 -22.39
C ALA A 47 6.27 19.29 -20.97
N SER A 48 5.72 18.14 -20.64
CA SER A 48 5.56 17.67 -19.28
C SER A 48 6.02 16.24 -19.31
N SER A 49 6.74 15.87 -18.26
CA SER A 49 7.19 14.54 -17.97
C SER A 49 5.98 13.60 -17.96
N ALA A 50 5.55 13.20 -19.15
CA ALA A 50 4.81 11.99 -19.34
C ALA A 50 5.62 10.96 -18.58
N VAL A 51 4.93 10.19 -17.74
CA VAL A 51 5.36 8.83 -17.43
C VAL A 51 5.37 8.13 -18.79
N THR A 52 6.40 8.43 -19.58
CA THR A 52 6.86 7.60 -20.65
C THR A 52 7.24 6.31 -19.94
N PRO A 53 6.84 5.14 -20.47
CA PRO A 53 7.57 3.92 -20.20
C PRO A 53 9.04 4.21 -20.56
N GLY A 54 9.86 4.69 -19.62
CA GLY A 54 11.16 5.31 -19.93
C GLY A 54 11.60 6.55 -19.13
N GLY A 55 10.77 7.17 -18.26
CA GLY A 55 11.28 7.99 -17.15
C GLY A 55 12.21 7.15 -16.25
N PRO A 56 13.17 7.71 -15.47
CA PRO A 56 14.31 6.97 -14.91
C PRO A 56 13.83 5.63 -14.39
N GLY A 57 14.19 4.60 -15.17
CA GLY A 57 13.52 3.32 -15.11
C GLY A 57 13.58 2.79 -13.69
N THR A 58 12.62 1.95 -13.34
CA THR A 58 12.80 1.04 -12.22
C THR A 58 14.22 0.48 -12.27
N HIS A 59 14.95 0.48 -11.15
CA HIS A 59 16.34 0.00 -11.10
C HIS A 59 16.51 -1.40 -11.72
N PHE A 60 15.42 -2.16 -11.79
CA PHE A 60 15.28 -3.41 -12.51
C PHE A 60 14.18 -3.32 -13.57
N PRO A 61 14.29 -4.03 -14.70
CA PRO A 61 13.22 -4.10 -15.68
C PRO A 61 11.93 -4.62 -15.03
N ALA A 62 10.81 -3.93 -15.24
CA ALA A 62 9.52 -4.39 -14.75
C ALA A 62 9.10 -5.65 -15.51
N THR A 63 9.16 -6.80 -14.85
CA THR A 63 8.80 -8.11 -15.43
C THR A 63 7.34 -8.48 -15.24
N ALA A 64 6.66 -7.87 -14.25
CA ALA A 64 5.26 -8.12 -13.97
C ALA A 64 4.35 -7.38 -14.97
N ARG A 65 3.54 -8.14 -15.72
CA ARG A 65 2.58 -7.60 -16.70
C ARG A 65 1.26 -7.16 -16.06
N SER A 66 0.89 -7.72 -14.91
CA SER A 66 -0.35 -7.41 -14.20
C SER A 66 -0.20 -7.67 -12.71
N VAL A 67 -0.83 -6.83 -11.87
CA VAL A 67 -0.87 -7.00 -10.41
C VAL A 67 -2.33 -7.18 -10.02
N ILE A 68 -2.66 -8.34 -9.44
CA ILE A 68 -3.99 -8.59 -8.88
C ILE A 68 -3.90 -8.33 -7.37
N PHE A 69 -4.54 -7.25 -6.91
CA PHE A 69 -4.64 -6.93 -5.50
C PHE A 69 -6.02 -7.31 -4.99
N LEU A 70 -6.10 -8.32 -4.12
CA LEU A 70 -7.35 -8.82 -3.54
C LEU A 70 -7.50 -8.30 -2.12
N PHE A 71 -8.48 -7.42 -1.89
CA PHE A 71 -8.92 -7.04 -0.55
C PHE A 71 -10.14 -7.88 -0.15
N LEU A 72 -9.90 -9.02 0.48
CA LEU A 72 -10.95 -9.94 0.90
C LEU A 72 -11.39 -9.58 2.32
N GLY A 73 -12.48 -8.82 2.43
CA GLY A 73 -13.17 -8.62 3.71
C GLY A 73 -13.71 -9.95 4.21
N GLY A 74 -13.21 -10.43 5.36
CA GLY A 74 -13.56 -11.74 5.91
C GLY A 74 -12.61 -12.88 5.50
N GLY A 75 -11.44 -12.56 4.94
CA GLY A 75 -10.35 -13.53 4.79
C GLY A 75 -9.88 -14.09 6.15
N PRO A 76 -9.21 -15.25 6.15
CA PRO A 76 -8.68 -15.82 7.38
C PRO A 76 -7.69 -14.83 8.01
N SER A 77 -7.79 -14.70 9.33
CA SER A 77 -6.93 -13.80 10.10
C SER A 77 -5.46 -14.20 9.91
N GLN A 78 -4.58 -13.21 9.77
CA GLN A 78 -3.14 -13.44 9.61
C GLN A 78 -2.56 -14.22 10.79
N VAL A 79 -3.00 -13.86 12.01
CA VAL A 79 -2.59 -14.51 13.27
C VAL A 79 -3.01 -15.97 13.30
N ASP A 80 -4.05 -16.32 12.55
CA ASP A 80 -4.62 -17.65 12.49
C ASP A 80 -4.10 -18.48 11.31
N THR A 81 -3.33 -17.88 10.39
CA THR A 81 -2.91 -18.56 9.17
C THR A 81 -1.40 -18.75 9.08
N PHE A 82 -0.62 -17.66 9.23
CA PHE A 82 0.81 -17.67 8.87
C PHE A 82 1.74 -17.11 9.94
N ASP A 83 1.21 -16.52 11.01
CA ASP A 83 1.99 -15.77 12.00
C ASP A 83 1.55 -16.15 13.43
N PRO A 84 1.96 -17.34 13.92
CA PRO A 84 1.60 -17.78 15.26
C PRO A 84 2.14 -16.80 16.31
N LYS A 85 1.25 -16.34 17.20
CA LYS A 85 1.58 -15.46 18.32
C LYS A 85 1.57 -16.27 19.63
N PRO A 86 2.69 -16.85 20.08
CA PRO A 86 2.72 -17.70 21.28
C PRO A 86 2.25 -16.95 22.53
N LEU A 87 2.63 -15.67 22.66
CA LEU A 87 2.19 -14.81 23.77
C LEU A 87 0.66 -14.64 23.81
N LEU A 88 -0.01 -14.68 22.65
CA LEU A 88 -1.47 -14.61 22.58
C LEU A 88 -2.13 -15.90 23.11
N GLY A 89 -1.45 -17.05 22.96
CA GLY A 89 -1.84 -18.31 23.59
C GLY A 89 -1.73 -18.26 25.12
N GLU A 90 -0.66 -17.68 25.64
CA GLU A 90 -0.46 -17.53 27.09
C GLU A 90 -1.47 -16.57 27.74
N LEU A 91 -1.83 -15.50 27.03
CA LEU A 91 -2.78 -14.49 27.49
C LEU A 91 -4.23 -14.82 27.12
N HIS A 92 -4.52 -16.04 26.66
CA HIS A 92 -5.87 -16.42 26.27
C HIS A 92 -6.87 -16.21 27.40
N GLY A 93 -7.97 -15.51 27.10
CA GLY A 93 -9.02 -15.22 28.07
C GLY A 93 -8.70 -14.07 29.03
N GLN A 94 -7.50 -13.49 28.95
CA GLN A 94 -7.10 -12.37 29.80
C GLN A 94 -7.34 -11.03 29.09
N ASP A 95 -7.47 -9.97 29.88
CA ASP A 95 -7.53 -8.62 29.34
C ASP A 95 -6.19 -8.18 28.76
N VAL A 96 -6.23 -7.24 27.83
CA VAL A 96 -5.01 -6.72 27.20
C VAL A 96 -4.13 -6.06 28.26
N PRO A 97 -2.85 -6.47 28.41
CA PRO A 97 -1.96 -5.88 29.39
C PRO A 97 -1.89 -4.35 29.29
N PRO A 98 -1.82 -3.61 30.42
CA PRO A 98 -1.80 -2.16 30.41
C PRO A 98 -0.67 -1.53 29.58
N SER A 99 0.45 -2.23 29.42
CA SER A 99 1.57 -1.82 28.57
C SER A 99 1.19 -1.74 27.09
N ILE A 100 0.32 -2.65 26.62
CA ILE A 100 -0.14 -2.73 25.22
C ILE A 100 -1.38 -1.87 25.03
N ALA A 101 -2.32 -1.89 25.97
CA ALA A 101 -3.60 -1.19 25.87
C ALA A 101 -3.44 0.34 25.71
N ARG A 102 -2.34 0.93 26.21
CA ARG A 102 -2.03 2.36 26.05
C ARG A 102 -1.70 2.76 24.61
N ALA A 103 -1.19 1.83 23.81
CA ALA A 103 -0.80 2.09 22.42
C ALA A 103 -1.96 1.86 21.44
N ILE A 104 -3.07 1.26 21.88
CA ILE A 104 -4.20 0.92 21.03
C ILE A 104 -5.29 1.99 21.17
N PRO A 105 -5.82 2.53 20.07
CA PRO A 105 -6.95 3.47 20.12
C PRO A 105 -8.18 2.79 20.72
N ARG A 106 -8.85 3.47 21.65
CA ARG A 106 -10.06 2.96 22.29
C ARG A 106 -11.24 3.03 21.32
N ILE A 107 -11.77 1.87 20.95
CA ILE A 107 -12.94 1.73 20.08
C ILE A 107 -14.11 1.21 20.93
N ALA A 108 -15.20 1.95 21.02
CA ALA A 108 -16.34 1.61 21.90
C ALA A 108 -16.97 0.24 21.60
N ARG A 109 -16.86 -0.25 20.37
CA ARG A 109 -17.38 -1.56 19.92
C ARG A 109 -16.38 -2.71 20.04
N SER A 110 -15.15 -2.44 20.46
CA SER A 110 -14.08 -3.44 20.57
C SER A 110 -13.36 -3.22 21.92
N PRO A 111 -13.97 -3.65 23.04
CA PRO A 111 -13.31 -3.58 24.34
C PRO A 111 -12.01 -4.39 24.30
N LEU A 112 -10.98 -3.92 25.01
CA LEU A 112 -9.66 -4.56 25.09
C LEU A 112 -9.65 -5.65 26.17
N GLU A 113 -10.67 -6.50 26.12
CA GLU A 113 -10.96 -7.54 27.09
C GLU A 113 -10.97 -8.90 26.37
N ASN A 114 -10.71 -9.99 27.10
CA ASN A 114 -10.81 -11.36 26.60
C ASN A 114 -9.99 -11.63 25.31
N LEU A 115 -8.66 -11.57 25.43
CA LEU A 115 -7.74 -11.92 24.34
C LEU A 115 -8.02 -13.33 23.81
N LEU A 116 -8.25 -13.43 22.50
CA LEU A 116 -8.53 -14.68 21.83
C LEU A 116 -7.25 -15.27 21.27
N ALA A 117 -6.88 -16.46 21.74
CA ALA A 117 -5.82 -17.24 21.11
C ALA A 117 -6.33 -17.86 19.81
N SER A 118 -5.38 -18.13 18.90
CA SER A 118 -5.69 -18.89 17.71
C SER A 118 -6.17 -20.30 18.09
N PRO A 119 -7.37 -20.74 17.67
CA PRO A 119 -7.85 -22.09 17.95
C PRO A 119 -7.15 -23.17 17.11
N TRP A 120 -6.38 -22.77 16.10
CA TRP A 120 -5.71 -23.68 15.19
C TRP A 120 -4.31 -24.05 15.67
N ARG A 121 -3.89 -25.28 15.36
CA ARG A 121 -2.51 -25.71 15.59
C ARG A 121 -1.65 -25.30 14.41
N PHE A 122 -0.39 -24.97 14.67
CA PHE A 122 0.56 -24.58 13.64
C PHE A 122 1.59 -25.68 13.41
N ARG A 123 1.87 -25.98 12.15
CA ARG A 123 2.99 -26.84 11.74
C ARG A 123 3.79 -26.16 10.64
N ARG A 124 5.06 -26.52 10.52
CA ARG A 124 5.89 -26.03 9.41
C ARG A 124 5.58 -26.83 8.16
N TYR A 125 5.25 -26.14 7.07
CA TYR A 125 4.94 -26.77 5.78
C TYR A 125 5.83 -26.25 4.65
N GLY A 126 5.99 -27.08 3.61
CA GLY A 126 6.72 -26.75 2.40
C GLY A 126 8.23 -26.57 2.58
N GLU A 127 8.91 -26.21 1.50
CA GLU A 127 10.36 -25.95 1.51
C GLU A 127 10.72 -24.65 2.24
N SER A 128 9.79 -23.70 2.34
CA SER A 128 9.97 -22.46 3.08
C SER A 128 9.95 -22.64 4.61
N GLY A 129 9.39 -23.76 5.11
CA GLY A 129 9.33 -24.08 6.53
C GLY A 129 8.55 -23.07 7.37
N ILE A 130 7.65 -22.30 6.74
CA ILE A 130 6.79 -21.31 7.40
C ILE A 130 5.76 -22.06 8.27
N PRO A 131 5.49 -21.61 9.50
CA PRO A 131 4.39 -22.14 10.29
C PRO A 131 3.05 -21.77 9.65
N VAL A 132 2.26 -22.77 9.27
CA VAL A 132 0.90 -22.61 8.75
C VAL A 132 -0.07 -23.38 9.65
N SER A 133 -1.27 -22.85 9.84
CA SER A 133 -2.36 -23.54 10.53
C SER A 133 -2.79 -24.81 9.79
N GLU A 134 -3.16 -25.88 10.54
CA GLU A 134 -3.72 -27.13 9.98
C GLU A 134 -5.14 -26.95 9.40
#